data_AF-A0AAF0ITA0-F1
#
_entry.id   AF-A0AAF0ITA0-F1
#
_cell.length_a   1.000
_cell.length_b   1.000
_cell.length_c   1.000
_cell.angle_alpha   90.00
_cell.angle_beta   90.00
_cell.angle_gamma   90.00
#
_symmetry.space_group_name_H-M   'P 1'
#
loop_
_entity.id
_entity.type
_entity.pdbx_description
1 polymer ?
#
loop_
_entity_poly.entity_id
_entity_poly.type
_entity_poly.pdbx_seq_one_letter_code
_entity_poly.pdbx_strand_id
1 'polypeptide(L)'
;MAQHGVNSVRLPIGYFHFLSGADSGRFASLMKGTEFEKYVPVYEGAWQRILAGIEKARAHNIGVLVDLHGAPGGQNKDGHCGLSDGKCSMWHGLHSGKHQKTTIQILVDLAEALAGYDNVVGLELLNEPANNSDLESFYSKAISAIRNSSNPQAKQMPIFLGDAWVTGHYANYVGQHTSGGSPLALDHHVYRCFTPQDHNMSAEDHARNIDPDGNGKTAGWLRDISNRAHGSLIIGEWSGALNPHSFQLSKIQSKLEARTLWSQSQWRAFERFTAGYYYWTLKKEGGPDPGWCFYTAVEKGSMPPSLNPLQGRQPNMQQIQGILQQELKNNYEGHCRYWDGQGGGKYEHWRYEQGFQIAIADALEFIKAGSEIGFTHNLAMLRLAAHEQESGKSGFLWEFEHGYKAGAAAATRALYA
;
A
#
# COMPACT_ATOMS: atom_id res chain seq x y z
N MET A 1 13.10 13.95 1.70
CA MET A 1 11.96 13.14 1.22
C MET A 1 11.38 13.72 -0.07
N ALA A 2 10.63 14.83 -0.05
CA ALA A 2 10.00 15.39 -1.26
C ALA A 2 10.97 15.61 -2.45
N GLN A 3 12.17 16.17 -2.20
CA GLN A 3 13.19 16.36 -3.24
C GLN A 3 13.71 15.05 -3.88
N HIS A 4 13.57 13.94 -3.17
CA HIS A 4 13.91 12.59 -3.65
C HIS A 4 12.70 11.86 -4.25
N GLY A 5 11.61 12.58 -4.56
CA GLY A 5 10.42 11.99 -5.19
C GLY A 5 9.54 11.16 -4.25
N VAL A 6 9.76 11.22 -2.93
CA VAL A 6 8.89 10.57 -1.95
C VAL A 6 7.60 11.37 -1.80
N ASN A 7 6.46 10.74 -2.08
CA ASN A 7 5.12 11.32 -2.00
C ASN A 7 4.29 10.82 -0.79
N SER A 8 4.78 9.81 -0.08
CA SER A 8 4.11 9.26 1.11
C SER A 8 5.12 8.72 2.13
N VAL A 9 4.71 8.66 3.40
CA VAL A 9 5.45 8.01 4.49
C VAL A 9 4.54 7.05 5.24
N ARG A 10 5.06 5.85 5.56
CA ARG A 10 4.42 4.93 6.50
C ARG A 10 4.93 5.27 7.90
N LEU A 11 4.03 5.50 8.84
CA LEU A 11 4.32 5.96 10.20
C LEU A 11 3.88 4.90 11.21
N PRO A 12 4.80 4.01 11.63
CA PRO A 12 4.55 3.05 12.70
C PRO A 12 4.24 3.75 14.03
N ILE A 13 3.12 3.39 14.66
CA ILE A 13 2.75 3.83 16.00
C ILE A 13 2.31 2.65 16.86
N GLY A 14 2.74 2.60 18.12
CA GLY A 14 2.14 1.69 19.11
C GLY A 14 0.87 2.30 19.69
N TYR A 15 -0.06 1.45 20.16
CA TYR A 15 -1.28 1.92 20.82
C TYR A 15 -0.99 2.87 21.99
N PHE A 16 0.11 2.66 22.71
CA PHE A 16 0.54 3.47 23.84
C PHE A 16 1.01 4.87 23.45
N HIS A 17 1.47 5.11 22.20
CA HIS A 17 1.74 6.47 21.72
C HIS A 17 0.45 7.29 21.59
N PHE A 18 -0.62 6.66 21.11
CA PHE A 18 -1.92 7.29 20.91
C PHE A 18 -2.64 7.52 22.24
N LEU A 19 -2.87 6.46 23.02
CA LEU A 19 -3.69 6.54 24.24
C LEU A 19 -3.07 7.41 25.33
N SER A 20 -1.74 7.49 25.39
CA SER A 20 -1.04 8.35 26.37
C SER A 20 -1.03 9.83 25.98
N GLY A 21 -1.21 10.14 24.68
CA GLY A 21 -1.05 11.48 24.15
C GLY A 21 -2.34 12.19 23.72
N ALA A 22 -3.35 11.48 23.21
CA ALA A 22 -4.48 12.12 22.54
C ALA A 22 -5.48 12.81 23.48
N ASP A 23 -5.81 12.18 24.60
CA ASP A 23 -6.59 12.69 25.73
C ASP A 23 -6.56 11.57 26.79
N SER A 24 -5.58 11.63 27.69
CA SER A 24 -5.33 10.53 28.63
C SER A 24 -6.54 10.25 29.54
N GLY A 25 -7.42 11.23 29.77
CA GLY A 25 -8.67 11.08 30.51
C GLY A 25 -9.70 10.26 29.74
N ARG A 26 -9.93 10.58 28.45
CA ARG A 26 -10.84 9.82 27.56
C ARG A 26 -10.38 8.38 27.36
N PHE A 27 -9.07 8.17 27.19
CA PHE A 27 -8.50 6.88 26.82
C PHE A 27 -7.98 6.03 27.99
N ALA A 28 -8.07 6.53 29.23
CA ALA A 28 -7.64 5.82 30.43
C ALA A 28 -8.23 4.40 30.53
N SER A 29 -9.50 4.23 30.13
CA SER A 29 -10.17 2.93 30.16
C SER A 29 -9.58 1.90 29.19
N LEU A 30 -9.06 2.35 28.04
CA LEU A 30 -8.43 1.50 27.03
C LEU A 30 -6.98 1.15 27.40
N MET A 31 -6.29 2.05 28.11
CA MET A 31 -4.94 1.82 28.63
C MET A 31 -4.93 0.92 29.89
N LYS A 32 -6.02 0.92 30.66
CA LYS A 32 -6.10 0.17 31.92
C LYS A 32 -5.97 -1.35 31.72
N GLY A 33 -5.02 -1.95 32.42
CA GLY A 33 -4.73 -3.37 32.40
C GLY A 33 -4.02 -3.84 31.12
N THR A 34 -3.38 -2.93 30.40
CA THR A 34 -2.46 -3.27 29.31
C THR A 34 -1.01 -3.23 29.78
N GLU A 35 -0.09 -3.72 28.96
CA GLU A 35 1.34 -3.83 29.27
C GLU A 35 2.00 -2.45 29.48
N PHE A 36 1.41 -1.41 28.90
CA PHE A 36 1.93 -0.04 28.89
C PHE A 36 1.27 0.90 29.92
N GLU A 37 0.30 0.44 30.72
CA GLU A 37 -0.38 1.27 31.73
C GLU A 37 0.60 2.01 32.65
N LYS A 38 1.60 1.31 33.18
CA LYS A 38 2.62 1.87 34.08
C LYS A 38 3.63 2.80 33.38
N TYR A 39 3.65 2.81 32.04
CA TYR A 39 4.59 3.58 31.24
C TYR A 39 3.95 4.82 30.59
N VAL A 40 2.67 5.11 30.86
CA VAL A 40 1.99 6.30 30.33
C VAL A 40 2.82 7.59 30.46
N PRO A 41 3.47 7.90 31.60
CA PRO A 41 4.28 9.12 31.73
C PRO A 41 5.44 9.22 30.73
N VAL A 42 5.97 8.09 30.25
CA VAL A 42 7.07 8.05 29.26
C VAL A 42 6.59 8.52 27.88
N TYR A 43 5.32 8.28 27.56
CA TYR A 43 4.74 8.55 26.24
C TYR A 43 3.84 9.80 26.23
N GLU A 44 3.86 10.59 27.29
CA GLU A 44 3.16 11.88 27.34
C GLU A 44 3.62 12.79 26.19
N GLY A 45 2.66 13.30 25.43
CA GLY A 45 2.92 14.15 24.27
C GLY A 45 3.37 13.41 23.00
N ALA A 46 3.45 12.08 22.99
CA ALA A 46 3.80 11.31 21.79
C ALA A 46 2.81 11.57 20.65
N TRP A 47 1.51 11.57 20.95
CA TRP A 47 0.46 11.83 19.96
C TRP A 47 0.57 13.21 19.32
N GLN A 48 0.82 14.27 20.10
CA GLN A 48 0.99 15.63 19.58
C GLN A 48 2.19 15.73 18.63
N ARG A 49 3.25 14.96 18.88
CA ARG A 49 4.41 14.87 17.98
C ARG A 49 4.09 14.10 16.71
N ILE A 50 3.27 13.05 16.80
CA ILE A 50 2.75 12.32 15.64
C ILE A 50 1.91 13.26 14.77
N LEU A 51 0.95 13.99 15.36
CA LEU A 51 0.13 14.98 14.65
C LEU A 51 0.98 16.09 14.02
N ALA A 52 1.99 16.61 14.74
CA ALA A 52 2.92 17.59 14.17
C ALA A 52 3.73 17.01 12.99
N GLY A 53 4.04 15.70 13.02
CA GLY A 53 4.64 14.98 11.90
C GLY A 53 3.70 14.90 10.69
N ILE A 54 2.42 14.59 10.92
CA ILE A 54 1.39 14.55 9.87
C ILE A 54 1.22 15.93 9.22
N GLU A 55 1.13 17.00 10.03
CA GLU A 55 1.04 18.38 9.54
C GLU A 55 2.29 18.81 8.75
N LYS A 56 3.46 18.41 9.21
CA LYS A 56 4.71 18.67 8.49
C LYS A 56 4.75 17.94 7.15
N ALA A 57 4.26 16.70 7.09
CA ALA A 57 4.11 15.97 5.83
C ALA A 57 3.14 16.69 4.89
N ARG A 58 1.99 17.17 5.41
CA ARG A 58 1.01 17.95 4.65
C ARG A 58 1.62 19.21 4.03
N ALA A 59 2.42 19.96 4.79
CA ALA A 59 3.11 21.15 4.30
C ALA A 59 4.11 20.89 3.16
N HIS A 60 4.47 19.62 2.93
CA HIS A 60 5.35 19.18 1.85
C HIS A 60 4.63 18.33 0.78
N ASN A 61 3.29 18.29 0.78
CA ASN A 61 2.48 17.43 -0.10
C ASN A 61 2.85 15.95 0.02
N ILE A 62 3.13 15.49 1.23
CA ILE A 62 3.43 14.09 1.54
C ILE A 62 2.25 13.46 2.28
N GLY A 63 1.75 12.36 1.74
CA GLY A 63 0.74 11.52 2.38
C GLY A 63 1.30 10.73 3.56
N VAL A 64 0.46 10.35 4.52
CA VAL A 64 0.84 9.54 5.68
C VAL A 64 -0.06 8.31 5.79
N LEU A 65 0.53 7.12 5.65
CA LEU A 65 -0.09 5.87 6.06
C LEU A 65 0.24 5.67 7.54
N VAL A 66 -0.76 5.76 8.42
CA VAL A 66 -0.56 5.49 9.84
C VAL A 66 -0.70 3.99 10.07
N ASP A 67 0.26 3.39 10.75
CA ASP A 67 0.30 1.95 10.97
C ASP A 67 0.24 1.62 12.47
N LEU A 68 -0.76 0.82 12.89
CA LEU A 68 -0.79 0.28 14.24
C LEU A 68 0.24 -0.85 14.38
N HIS A 69 1.47 -0.45 14.70
CA HIS A 69 2.63 -1.31 14.74
C HIS A 69 2.70 -2.17 16.01
N GLY A 70 1.99 -1.78 17.07
CA GLY A 70 1.93 -2.52 18.33
C GLY A 70 0.54 -2.47 18.93
N ALA A 71 -0.07 -3.64 19.13
CA ALA A 71 -1.38 -3.82 19.73
C ALA A 71 -1.28 -4.37 21.18
N PRO A 72 -2.29 -4.13 22.05
CA PRO A 72 -2.38 -4.79 23.35
C PRO A 72 -2.20 -6.31 23.23
N GLY A 73 -1.37 -6.90 24.11
CA GLY A 73 -1.05 -8.33 24.08
C GLY A 73 -0.03 -8.77 23.03
N GLY A 74 0.39 -7.89 22.11
CA GLY A 74 1.34 -8.20 21.03
C GLY A 74 0.70 -9.07 19.93
N GLN A 75 0.65 -8.55 18.70
CA GLN A 75 0.07 -9.24 17.54
C GLN A 75 1.02 -10.26 16.88
N ASN A 76 2.32 -10.22 17.23
CA ASN A 76 3.34 -11.17 16.82
C ASN A 76 4.34 -11.40 17.98
N LYS A 77 5.40 -12.17 17.73
CA LYS A 77 6.41 -12.52 18.75
C LYS A 77 7.63 -11.61 18.74
N ASP A 78 7.69 -10.70 17.77
CA ASP A 78 8.87 -9.91 17.49
C ASP A 78 8.86 -8.62 18.32
N GLY A 79 10.03 -8.21 18.80
CA GLY A 79 10.16 -7.08 19.72
C GLY A 79 9.63 -5.74 19.19
N HIS A 80 9.53 -5.60 17.86
CA HIS A 80 9.02 -4.40 17.21
C HIS A 80 7.53 -4.12 17.48
N CYS A 81 6.74 -5.11 17.94
CA CYS A 81 5.36 -4.85 18.41
C CYS A 81 5.30 -4.10 19.76
N GLY A 82 6.45 -3.83 20.37
CA GLY A 82 6.59 -3.17 21.68
C GLY A 82 6.77 -4.13 22.85
N LEU A 83 6.62 -5.44 22.64
CA LEU A 83 6.81 -6.47 23.67
C LEU A 83 7.92 -7.44 23.24
N SER A 84 8.94 -7.61 24.10
CA SER A 84 10.08 -8.50 23.82
C SER A 84 10.04 -9.82 24.61
N ASP A 85 8.85 -10.26 25.03
CA ASP A 85 8.68 -11.49 25.81
C ASP A 85 8.45 -12.75 24.95
N GLY A 86 8.45 -12.59 23.62
CA GLY A 86 8.29 -13.67 22.64
C GLY A 86 6.88 -14.27 22.60
N LYS A 87 5.90 -13.63 23.24
CA LYS A 87 4.51 -14.08 23.27
C LYS A 87 3.67 -13.35 22.23
N CYS A 88 2.50 -13.91 21.97
CA CYS A 88 1.51 -13.33 21.07
C CYS A 88 0.13 -13.44 21.73
N SER A 89 -0.05 -12.70 22.83
CA SER A 89 -1.20 -12.81 23.73
C SER A 89 -2.47 -12.21 23.13
N MET A 90 -2.35 -11.42 22.04
CA MET A 90 -3.51 -10.98 21.27
C MET A 90 -4.33 -12.17 20.72
N TRP A 91 -3.67 -13.28 20.36
CA TRP A 91 -4.32 -14.47 19.79
C TRP A 91 -4.44 -15.64 20.76
N HIS A 92 -3.77 -15.59 21.91
CA HIS A 92 -3.65 -16.74 22.81
C HIS A 92 -3.91 -16.40 24.28
N GLY A 93 -4.42 -17.37 25.04
CA GLY A 93 -4.65 -17.26 26.48
C GLY A 93 -6.01 -16.63 26.84
N LEU A 94 -6.27 -16.54 28.15
CA LEU A 94 -7.57 -16.14 28.71
C LEU A 94 -7.98 -14.69 28.39
N HIS A 95 -7.04 -13.85 27.96
CA HIS A 95 -7.27 -12.44 27.70
C HIS A 95 -7.27 -12.07 26.21
N SER A 96 -7.07 -13.02 25.28
CA SER A 96 -7.00 -12.75 23.84
C SER A 96 -8.22 -11.99 23.31
N GLY A 97 -9.43 -12.42 23.69
CA GLY A 97 -10.67 -11.73 23.31
C GLY A 97 -10.78 -10.30 23.85
N LYS A 98 -10.21 -10.03 25.04
CA LYS A 98 -10.12 -8.66 25.59
C LYS A 98 -9.13 -7.83 24.77
N HIS A 99 -7.95 -8.37 24.48
CA HIS A 99 -6.94 -7.69 23.66
C HIS A 99 -7.52 -7.30 22.29
N GLN A 100 -8.11 -8.24 21.57
CA GLN A 100 -8.75 -7.99 20.27
C GLN A 100 -9.84 -6.93 20.34
N LYS A 101 -10.74 -6.99 21.34
CA LYS A 101 -11.80 -6.00 21.51
C LYS A 101 -11.24 -4.60 21.82
N THR A 102 -10.23 -4.50 22.68
CA THR A 102 -9.57 -3.23 22.98
C THR A 102 -8.87 -2.68 21.74
N THR A 103 -8.16 -3.52 20.98
CA THR A 103 -7.51 -3.11 19.72
C THR A 103 -8.52 -2.57 18.70
N ILE A 104 -9.67 -3.23 18.54
CA ILE A 104 -10.74 -2.72 17.64
C ILE A 104 -11.21 -1.34 18.08
N GLN A 105 -11.42 -1.12 19.38
CA GLN A 105 -11.84 0.20 19.87
C GLN A 105 -10.74 1.26 19.63
N ILE A 106 -9.48 0.92 19.88
CA ILE A 106 -8.33 1.79 19.59
C ILE A 106 -8.28 2.17 18.11
N LEU A 107 -8.53 1.22 17.20
CA LEU A 107 -8.56 1.47 15.76
C LEU A 107 -9.70 2.40 15.33
N VAL A 108 -10.89 2.29 15.95
CA VAL A 108 -11.99 3.23 15.72
C VAL A 108 -11.62 4.64 16.19
N ASP A 109 -11.10 4.77 17.41
CA ASP A 109 -10.70 6.07 17.95
C ASP A 109 -9.53 6.69 17.16
N LEU A 110 -8.58 5.89 16.68
CA LEU A 110 -7.51 6.32 15.77
C LEU A 110 -8.07 6.82 14.44
N ALA A 111 -8.98 6.06 13.82
CA ALA A 111 -9.65 6.46 12.59
C ALA A 111 -10.37 7.81 12.74
N GLU A 112 -11.10 7.99 13.84
CA GLU A 112 -11.80 9.25 14.14
C GLU A 112 -10.83 10.43 14.36
N ALA A 113 -9.72 10.19 15.06
CA ALA A 113 -8.72 11.22 15.34
C ALA A 113 -7.94 11.63 14.07
N LEU A 114 -7.74 10.71 13.13
CA LEU A 114 -7.03 10.94 11.87
C LEU A 114 -7.93 11.47 10.75
N ALA A 115 -9.25 11.29 10.85
CA ALA A 115 -10.22 11.65 9.83
C ALA A 115 -10.25 13.14 9.42
N GLY A 116 -9.69 14.02 10.24
CA GLY A 116 -9.56 15.46 9.96
C GLY A 116 -8.35 15.84 9.09
N TYR A 117 -7.46 14.89 8.79
CA TYR A 117 -6.21 15.14 8.06
C TYR A 117 -6.33 14.58 6.63
N ASP A 118 -6.48 15.48 5.66
CA ASP A 118 -6.63 15.14 4.23
C ASP A 118 -5.41 14.43 3.62
N ASN A 119 -4.23 14.62 4.21
CA ASN A 119 -3.01 13.93 3.81
C ASN A 119 -2.81 12.58 4.52
N VAL A 120 -3.72 12.12 5.38
CA VAL A 120 -3.69 10.73 5.86
C VAL A 120 -4.27 9.83 4.78
N VAL A 121 -3.41 9.03 4.14
CA VAL A 121 -3.79 8.19 3.00
C VAL A 121 -4.40 6.85 3.42
N GLY A 122 -4.35 6.52 4.71
CA GLY A 122 -5.02 5.36 5.28
C GLY A 122 -4.55 5.01 6.68
N LEU A 123 -5.17 3.96 7.23
CA LEU A 123 -4.83 3.33 8.49
C LEU A 123 -4.56 1.84 8.27
N GLU A 124 -3.36 1.37 8.64
CA GLU A 124 -3.05 -0.06 8.70
C GLU A 124 -3.48 -0.63 10.05
N LEU A 125 -4.28 -1.71 9.99
CA LEU A 125 -4.93 -2.24 11.19
C LEU A 125 -3.97 -2.94 12.14
N LEU A 126 -2.99 -3.66 11.59
CA LEU A 126 -1.97 -4.38 12.33
C LEU A 126 -0.74 -4.59 11.44
N ASN A 127 0.42 -4.19 11.95
CA ASN A 127 1.71 -4.58 11.38
C ASN A 127 2.03 -6.06 11.67
N GLU A 128 2.45 -6.80 10.65
CA GLU A 128 2.98 -8.18 10.73
C GLU A 128 2.28 -9.09 11.76
N PRO A 129 0.94 -9.23 11.78
CA PRO A 129 0.31 -10.11 12.74
C PRO A 129 0.73 -11.57 12.51
N ALA A 130 0.82 -12.34 13.59
CA ALA A 130 1.01 -13.78 13.49
C ALA A 130 -0.19 -14.42 12.77
N ASN A 131 0.08 -15.37 11.87
CA ASN A 131 -0.98 -16.13 11.22
C ASN A 131 -1.79 -16.91 12.26
N ASN A 132 -3.06 -16.56 12.40
CA ASN A 132 -3.99 -17.12 13.37
C ASN A 132 -5.39 -17.25 12.76
N SER A 133 -6.16 -18.25 13.19
CA SER A 133 -7.53 -18.48 12.72
C SER A 133 -8.49 -17.33 13.03
N ASP A 134 -8.20 -16.53 14.06
CA ASP A 134 -9.05 -15.41 14.46
C ASP A 134 -8.77 -14.13 13.67
N LEU A 135 -7.66 -14.06 12.92
CA LEU A 135 -7.19 -12.83 12.28
C LEU A 135 -8.15 -12.30 11.21
N GLU A 136 -8.69 -13.15 10.33
CA GLU A 136 -9.69 -12.73 9.33
C GLU A 136 -10.97 -12.19 10.00
N SER A 137 -11.44 -12.85 11.07
CA SER A 137 -12.59 -12.41 11.85
C SER A 137 -12.31 -11.08 12.56
N PHE A 138 -11.09 -10.91 13.09
CA PHE A 138 -10.63 -9.66 13.68
C PHE A 138 -10.66 -8.52 12.65
N TYR A 139 -10.10 -8.73 11.45
CA TYR A 139 -10.13 -7.74 10.38
C TYR A 139 -11.57 -7.37 9.96
N SER A 140 -12.43 -8.37 9.77
CA SER A 140 -13.85 -8.13 9.45
C SER A 140 -14.54 -7.27 10.50
N LYS A 141 -14.31 -7.55 11.79
CA LYS A 141 -14.87 -6.78 12.91
C LYS A 141 -14.29 -5.38 13.01
N ALA A 142 -12.98 -5.22 12.84
CA ALA A 142 -12.29 -3.92 12.88
C ALA A 142 -12.77 -3.01 11.75
N ILE A 143 -12.80 -3.53 10.51
CA ILE A 143 -13.33 -2.81 9.34
C ILE A 143 -14.77 -2.40 9.61
N SER A 144 -15.63 -3.35 10.00
CA SER A 144 -17.04 -3.05 10.28
C SER A 144 -17.21 -1.97 11.36
N ALA A 145 -16.41 -2.02 12.43
CA ALA A 145 -16.45 -1.02 13.50
C ALA A 145 -16.05 0.38 13.00
N ILE A 146 -14.96 0.51 12.23
CA ILE A 146 -14.52 1.78 11.65
C ILE A 146 -15.58 2.33 10.68
N ARG A 147 -16.13 1.48 9.80
CA ARG A 147 -17.19 1.88 8.85
C ARG A 147 -18.49 2.28 9.54
N ASN A 148 -18.72 1.83 10.78
CA ASN A 148 -19.87 2.21 11.61
C ASN A 148 -19.60 3.38 12.57
N SER A 149 -18.40 3.97 12.55
CA SER A 149 -18.09 5.18 13.34
C SER A 149 -19.11 6.30 13.09
N SER A 150 -19.38 7.15 14.08
CA SER A 150 -20.21 8.34 13.86
C SER A 150 -19.56 9.40 12.97
N ASN A 151 -18.24 9.33 12.75
CA ASN A 151 -17.48 10.28 11.93
C ASN A 151 -17.54 9.89 10.43
N PRO A 152 -18.17 10.67 9.55
CA PRO A 152 -18.33 10.32 8.13
C PRO A 152 -17.02 10.14 7.36
N GLN A 153 -15.98 10.88 7.71
CA GLN A 153 -14.66 10.79 7.10
C GLN A 153 -13.92 9.53 7.55
N ALA A 154 -14.04 9.15 8.83
CA ALA A 154 -13.52 7.87 9.32
C ALA A 154 -14.15 6.68 8.59
N LYS A 155 -15.45 6.76 8.28
CA LYS A 155 -16.14 5.71 7.49
C LYS A 155 -15.55 5.51 6.10
N GLN A 156 -14.96 6.53 5.49
CA GLN A 156 -14.44 6.47 4.11
C GLN A 156 -12.92 6.25 4.05
N MET A 157 -12.22 6.33 5.19
CA MET A 157 -10.77 6.21 5.26
C MET A 157 -10.26 4.90 4.66
N PRO A 158 -9.26 4.89 3.77
CA PRO A 158 -8.65 3.65 3.29
C PRO A 158 -8.06 2.82 4.44
N ILE A 159 -8.28 1.50 4.38
CA ILE A 159 -7.81 0.56 5.42
C ILE A 159 -6.79 -0.41 4.81
N PHE A 160 -5.66 -0.58 5.49
CA PHE A 160 -4.58 -1.48 5.10
C PHE A 160 -4.50 -2.69 6.04
N LEU A 161 -4.15 -3.85 5.49
CA LEU A 161 -4.11 -5.12 6.21
C LEU A 161 -2.73 -5.77 6.04
N GLY A 162 -2.02 -6.02 7.14
CA GLY A 162 -0.83 -6.89 7.12
C GLY A 162 -1.20 -8.33 6.77
N ASP A 163 -0.43 -8.96 5.88
CA ASP A 163 -0.79 -10.24 5.26
C ASP A 163 -0.50 -11.50 6.11
N ALA A 164 0.09 -11.33 7.30
CA ALA A 164 0.51 -12.42 8.19
C ALA A 164 1.37 -13.51 7.51
N TRP A 165 2.11 -13.16 6.47
CA TRP A 165 2.90 -14.09 5.63
C TRP A 165 2.05 -15.13 4.87
N VAL A 166 0.74 -14.90 4.74
CA VAL A 166 -0.21 -15.72 3.97
C VAL A 166 -0.81 -14.89 2.82
N THR A 167 0.06 -14.20 2.09
CA THR A 167 -0.29 -13.16 1.10
C THR A 167 -1.40 -13.56 0.14
N GLY A 168 -1.38 -14.79 -0.40
CA GLY A 168 -2.39 -15.25 -1.35
C GLY A 168 -3.81 -15.33 -0.78
N HIS A 169 -3.95 -15.62 0.52
CA HIS A 169 -5.23 -15.67 1.21
C HIS A 169 -5.78 -14.26 1.44
N TYR A 170 -4.97 -13.37 2.02
CA TYR A 170 -5.40 -12.00 2.30
C TYR A 170 -5.53 -11.12 1.04
N ALA A 171 -4.84 -11.45 -0.04
CA ALA A 171 -5.09 -10.83 -1.35
C ALA A 171 -6.49 -11.15 -1.87
N ASN A 172 -6.95 -12.40 -1.71
CA ASN A 172 -8.32 -12.78 -2.05
C ASN A 172 -9.32 -12.10 -1.12
N TYR A 173 -9.03 -12.02 0.18
CA TYR A 173 -9.88 -11.28 1.13
C TYR A 173 -10.02 -9.82 0.70
N VAL A 174 -8.92 -9.11 0.42
CA VAL A 174 -8.95 -7.72 -0.05
C VAL A 174 -9.72 -7.61 -1.36
N GLY A 175 -9.46 -8.45 -2.35
CA GLY A 175 -10.19 -8.44 -3.63
C GLY A 175 -11.70 -8.64 -3.49
N GLN A 176 -12.12 -9.50 -2.56
CA GLN A 176 -13.55 -9.78 -2.31
C GLN A 176 -14.28 -8.66 -1.56
N HIS A 177 -13.56 -7.86 -0.75
CA HIS A 177 -14.17 -6.91 0.18
C HIS A 177 -13.87 -5.44 -0.13
N THR A 178 -12.89 -5.15 -0.98
CA THR A 178 -12.58 -3.79 -1.43
C THR A 178 -13.66 -3.27 -2.36
N SER A 179 -14.00 -1.99 -2.25
CA SER A 179 -14.96 -1.33 -3.14
C SER A 179 -14.63 0.14 -3.30
N GLY A 180 -15.28 0.82 -4.25
CA GLY A 180 -15.04 2.25 -4.49
C GLY A 180 -15.22 3.13 -3.25
N GLY A 181 -16.30 2.90 -2.49
CA GLY A 181 -16.60 3.66 -1.26
C GLY A 181 -16.02 3.09 0.03
N SER A 182 -15.30 1.97 -0.04
CA SER A 182 -14.66 1.34 1.12
C SER A 182 -13.36 0.67 0.67
N PRO A 183 -12.33 1.45 0.33
CA PRO A 183 -11.08 0.91 -0.17
C PRO A 183 -10.35 0.12 0.93
N LEU A 184 -9.94 -1.09 0.56
CA LEU A 184 -9.04 -1.94 1.31
C LEU A 184 -7.77 -2.18 0.49
N ALA A 185 -6.63 -2.24 1.16
CA ALA A 185 -5.34 -2.56 0.56
C ALA A 185 -4.60 -3.64 1.36
N LEU A 186 -3.90 -4.53 0.66
CA LEU A 186 -3.02 -5.52 1.27
C LEU A 186 -1.62 -4.92 1.44
N ASP A 187 -1.03 -5.14 2.61
CA ASP A 187 0.37 -4.86 2.88
C ASP A 187 1.20 -6.15 2.92
N HIS A 188 2.23 -6.23 2.08
CA HIS A 188 3.19 -7.31 2.04
C HIS A 188 4.63 -6.80 2.27
N HIS A 189 5.38 -7.47 3.13
CA HIS A 189 6.78 -7.10 3.41
C HIS A 189 7.77 -8.01 2.65
N VAL A 190 8.77 -7.39 2.02
CA VAL A 190 9.77 -8.09 1.20
C VAL A 190 11.16 -7.94 1.79
N TYR A 191 11.64 -9.03 2.39
CA TYR A 191 13.03 -9.17 2.85
C TYR A 191 13.70 -10.39 2.22
N ARG A 192 15.01 -10.30 1.98
CA ARG A 192 15.87 -11.38 1.43
C ARG A 192 17.14 -11.57 2.24
N CYS A 193 17.00 -11.58 3.56
CA CYS A 193 18.14 -11.68 4.48
C CYS A 193 17.92 -12.61 5.67
N PHE A 194 16.70 -13.10 5.90
CA PHE A 194 16.32 -13.76 7.16
C PHE A 194 16.13 -15.27 7.05
N THR A 195 15.80 -15.80 5.88
CA THR A 195 15.48 -17.22 5.72
C THR A 195 16.69 -18.05 5.27
N PRO A 196 16.72 -19.36 5.57
CA PRO A 196 17.76 -20.26 5.03
C PRO A 196 17.84 -20.23 3.49
N GLN A 197 16.72 -20.01 2.81
CA GLN A 197 16.66 -19.87 1.36
C GLN A 197 17.40 -18.62 0.89
N ASP A 198 17.23 -17.49 1.60
CA ASP A 198 17.94 -16.25 1.30
C ASP A 198 19.45 -16.40 1.46
N HIS A 199 19.86 -17.13 2.50
CA HIS A 199 21.28 -17.32 2.79
C HIS A 199 21.99 -18.08 1.65
N ASN A 200 21.29 -18.99 0.98
CA ASN A 200 21.82 -19.82 -0.09
C ASN A 200 21.59 -19.25 -1.50
N MET A 201 21.28 -17.96 -1.63
CA MET A 201 21.03 -17.31 -2.92
C MET A 201 21.95 -16.10 -3.14
N SER A 202 22.54 -16.02 -4.34
CA SER A 202 23.41 -14.89 -4.73
C SER A 202 22.60 -13.59 -4.90
N ALA A 203 23.27 -12.44 -4.80
CA ALA A 203 22.65 -11.13 -5.02
C ALA A 203 22.02 -11.02 -6.42
N GLU A 204 22.68 -11.56 -7.44
CA GLU A 204 22.21 -11.56 -8.82
C GLU A 204 21.01 -12.47 -9.03
N ASP A 205 20.93 -13.59 -8.32
CA ASP A 205 19.78 -14.49 -8.40
C ASP A 205 18.57 -13.89 -7.69
N HIS A 206 18.75 -13.21 -6.55
CA HIS A 206 17.70 -12.41 -5.92
C HIS A 206 17.16 -11.35 -6.89
N ALA A 207 18.06 -10.58 -7.51
CA ALA A 207 17.69 -9.56 -8.48
C ALA A 207 16.97 -10.13 -9.70
N ARG A 208 17.45 -11.24 -10.26
CA ARG A 208 16.82 -11.91 -11.42
C ARG A 208 15.43 -12.44 -11.08
N ASN A 209 15.23 -12.95 -9.86
CA ASN A 209 13.94 -13.46 -9.44
C ASN A 209 12.87 -12.38 -9.32
N ILE A 210 13.23 -11.14 -8.99
CA ILE A 210 12.27 -10.02 -8.88
C ILE A 210 12.28 -9.10 -10.10
N ASP A 211 13.17 -9.31 -11.08
CA ASP A 211 13.26 -8.47 -12.28
C ASP A 211 11.97 -8.58 -13.12
N PRO A 212 11.22 -7.47 -13.29
CA PRO A 212 9.99 -7.48 -14.06
C PRO A 212 10.23 -7.57 -15.57
N ASP A 213 11.42 -7.19 -16.07
CA ASP A 213 11.76 -7.26 -17.50
C ASP A 213 12.23 -8.66 -17.90
N GLY A 214 12.89 -9.37 -16.97
CA GLY A 214 13.34 -10.74 -17.13
C GLY A 214 12.28 -11.82 -16.85
N ASN A 215 11.02 -11.43 -16.60
CA ASN A 215 9.95 -12.33 -16.14
C ASN A 215 10.35 -13.18 -14.91
N GLY A 216 11.02 -12.54 -13.95
CA GLY A 216 11.46 -13.19 -12.72
C GLY A 216 10.30 -13.84 -11.95
N LYS A 217 10.56 -14.99 -11.31
CA LYS A 217 9.52 -15.77 -10.59
C LYS A 217 8.80 -14.95 -9.51
N THR A 218 9.55 -14.16 -8.72
CA THR A 218 8.98 -13.28 -7.69
C THR A 218 8.22 -12.12 -8.31
N ALA A 219 8.69 -11.58 -9.46
CA ALA A 219 7.97 -10.55 -10.20
C ALA A 219 6.61 -11.04 -10.71
N GLY A 220 6.58 -12.26 -11.28
CA GLY A 220 5.35 -12.92 -11.71
C GLY A 220 4.39 -13.19 -10.54
N TRP A 221 4.91 -13.70 -9.42
CA TRP A 221 4.12 -13.87 -8.19
C TRP A 221 3.53 -12.54 -7.70
N LEU A 222 4.32 -11.46 -7.69
CA LEU A 222 3.88 -10.14 -7.25
C LEU A 222 2.72 -9.62 -8.10
N ARG A 223 2.84 -9.73 -9.43
CA ARG A 223 1.77 -9.40 -10.38
C ARG A 223 0.50 -10.21 -10.09
N ASP A 224 0.65 -11.52 -9.85
CA ASP A 224 -0.50 -12.40 -9.62
C ASP A 224 -1.20 -12.09 -8.28
N ILE A 225 -0.46 -11.76 -7.22
CA ILE A 225 -1.02 -11.30 -5.94
C ILE A 225 -1.74 -9.96 -6.12
N SER A 226 -1.11 -9.01 -6.80
CA SER A 226 -1.71 -7.70 -7.09
C SER A 226 -3.04 -7.85 -7.83
N ASN A 227 -3.09 -8.72 -8.84
CA ASN A 227 -4.31 -9.01 -9.59
C ASN A 227 -5.44 -9.58 -8.70
N ARG A 228 -5.11 -10.47 -7.75
CA ARG A 228 -6.10 -11.03 -6.79
C ARG A 228 -6.66 -9.96 -5.87
N ALA A 229 -5.84 -8.96 -5.51
CA ALA A 229 -6.25 -7.79 -4.71
C ALA A 229 -6.79 -6.62 -5.56
N HIS A 230 -7.09 -6.85 -6.85
CA HIS A 230 -7.54 -5.82 -7.79
C HIS A 230 -6.60 -4.59 -7.89
N GLY A 231 -5.29 -4.83 -7.83
CA GLY A 231 -4.28 -3.78 -7.83
C GLY A 231 -4.06 -3.11 -6.48
N SER A 232 -4.81 -3.49 -5.44
CA SER A 232 -4.73 -2.92 -4.09
C SER A 232 -3.69 -3.64 -3.22
N LEU A 233 -2.46 -3.73 -3.73
CA LEU A 233 -1.31 -4.30 -3.04
C LEU A 233 -0.26 -3.22 -2.87
N ILE A 234 0.28 -3.05 -1.66
CA ILE A 234 1.51 -2.28 -1.43
C ILE A 234 2.63 -3.19 -0.92
N ILE A 235 3.87 -2.72 -1.07
CA ILE A 235 5.01 -3.24 -0.32
C ILE A 235 5.32 -2.31 0.84
N GLY A 236 4.72 -2.52 2.01
CA GLY A 236 4.84 -1.65 3.19
C GLY A 236 6.19 -1.66 3.86
N GLU A 237 6.99 -2.69 3.60
CA GLU A 237 8.39 -2.73 4.01
C GLU A 237 9.26 -3.48 2.99
N TRP A 238 10.36 -2.85 2.60
CA TRP A 238 11.44 -3.46 1.83
C TRP A 238 12.74 -2.69 2.03
N SER A 239 13.88 -3.31 1.69
CA SER A 239 15.17 -2.63 1.82
C SER A 239 16.20 -3.14 0.80
N GLY A 240 17.35 -2.46 0.72
CA GLY A 240 18.51 -2.89 -0.07
C GLY A 240 19.38 -3.90 0.67
N ALA A 241 18.94 -4.39 1.83
CA ALA A 241 19.69 -5.37 2.61
C ALA A 241 19.65 -6.75 1.94
N LEU A 242 20.79 -7.43 1.99
CA LEU A 242 20.95 -8.84 1.62
C LEU A 242 21.75 -9.51 2.72
N ASN A 243 21.60 -10.83 2.83
CA ASN A 243 22.44 -11.60 3.74
C ASN A 243 23.94 -11.46 3.35
N PRO A 244 24.88 -11.42 4.31
CA PRO A 244 26.31 -11.44 4.01
C PRO A 244 26.75 -12.57 3.08
N HIS A 245 26.14 -13.75 3.19
CA HIS A 245 26.46 -14.90 2.33
C HIS A 245 26.00 -14.68 0.89
N SER A 246 24.90 -13.96 0.64
CA SER A 246 24.48 -13.59 -0.73
C SER A 246 25.55 -12.77 -1.47
N PHE A 247 26.31 -11.93 -0.76
CA PHE A 247 27.46 -11.22 -1.34
C PHE A 247 28.69 -12.11 -1.54
N GLN A 248 28.86 -13.17 -0.74
CA GLN A 248 29.96 -14.12 -0.92
C GLN A 248 29.71 -15.06 -2.12
N LEU A 249 28.44 -15.39 -2.36
CA LEU A 249 27.99 -16.18 -3.51
C LEU A 249 27.96 -15.35 -4.82
N SER A 250 27.96 -14.03 -4.71
CA SER A 250 27.89 -13.09 -5.84
C SER A 250 29.14 -13.18 -6.72
N LYS A 251 28.93 -13.15 -8.04
CA LYS A 251 30.01 -13.00 -9.03
C LYS A 251 30.41 -11.54 -9.20
N ILE A 252 29.48 -10.61 -8.93
CA ILE A 252 29.76 -9.18 -8.82
C ILE A 252 30.67 -8.94 -7.61
N GLN A 253 31.89 -8.47 -7.86
CA GLN A 253 32.90 -8.23 -6.83
C GLN A 253 32.56 -7.05 -5.92
N SER A 254 31.93 -6.01 -6.49
CA SER A 254 31.50 -4.83 -5.74
C SER A 254 30.20 -5.11 -4.99
N LYS A 255 30.27 -5.14 -3.65
CA LYS A 255 29.05 -5.21 -2.80
C LYS A 255 28.07 -4.07 -3.07
N LEU A 256 28.56 -2.91 -3.51
CA LEU A 256 27.70 -1.79 -3.86
C LEU A 256 26.94 -2.09 -5.15
N GLU A 257 27.64 -2.51 -6.20
CA GLU A 257 27.04 -2.85 -7.50
C GLU A 257 26.02 -3.99 -7.39
N ALA A 258 26.35 -5.05 -6.65
CA ALA A 258 25.43 -6.15 -6.38
C ALA A 258 24.15 -5.68 -5.67
N ARG A 259 24.28 -4.74 -4.73
CA ARG A 259 23.15 -4.14 -4.03
C ARG A 259 22.36 -3.20 -4.93
N THR A 260 23.02 -2.42 -5.79
CA THR A 260 22.36 -1.56 -6.76
C THR A 260 21.47 -2.39 -7.68
N LEU A 261 22.00 -3.50 -8.20
CA LEU A 261 21.23 -4.44 -9.02
C LEU A 261 20.00 -4.99 -8.26
N TRP A 262 20.18 -5.46 -7.02
CA TRP A 262 19.07 -5.92 -6.18
C TRP A 262 18.01 -4.85 -5.92
N SER A 263 18.45 -3.67 -5.47
CA SER A 263 17.55 -2.59 -5.04
C SER A 263 16.76 -2.01 -6.22
N GLN A 264 17.40 -1.85 -7.38
CA GLN A 264 16.73 -1.35 -8.59
C GLN A 264 15.78 -2.38 -9.22
N SER A 265 16.09 -3.68 -9.15
CA SER A 265 15.14 -4.70 -9.61
C SER A 265 13.89 -4.77 -8.73
N GLN A 266 14.03 -4.65 -7.40
CA GLN A 266 12.90 -4.52 -6.48
C GLN A 266 12.05 -3.30 -6.82
N TRP A 267 12.68 -2.12 -6.89
CA TRP A 267 11.98 -0.86 -7.16
C TRP A 267 11.20 -0.91 -8.48
N ARG A 268 11.81 -1.38 -9.57
CA ARG A 268 11.11 -1.54 -10.87
C ARG A 268 9.92 -2.49 -10.79
N ALA A 269 10.02 -3.56 -10.01
CA ALA A 269 8.92 -4.51 -9.84
C ALA A 269 7.76 -3.90 -9.06
N PHE A 270 8.07 -3.15 -8.00
CA PHE A 270 7.08 -2.50 -7.15
C PHE A 270 6.34 -1.39 -7.91
N GLU A 271 7.07 -0.55 -8.64
CA GLU A 271 6.49 0.45 -9.55
C GLU A 271 5.56 -0.16 -10.59
N ARG A 272 5.91 -1.33 -11.13
CA ARG A 272 5.12 -1.94 -12.21
C ARG A 272 3.89 -2.68 -11.73
N PHE A 273 3.95 -3.32 -10.57
CA PHE A 273 2.95 -4.31 -10.18
C PHE A 273 2.18 -3.98 -8.91
N THR A 274 2.52 -2.92 -8.18
CA THR A 274 1.90 -2.59 -6.89
C THR A 274 1.33 -1.17 -6.90
N ALA A 275 0.43 -0.85 -5.97
CA ALA A 275 -0.12 0.48 -5.76
C ALA A 275 0.87 1.43 -5.06
N GLY A 276 1.99 0.92 -4.52
CA GLY A 276 2.99 1.71 -3.83
C GLY A 276 3.91 0.86 -2.97
N TYR A 277 4.93 1.50 -2.42
CA TYR A 277 5.93 0.84 -1.60
C TYR A 277 6.56 1.80 -0.58
N TYR A 278 7.07 1.26 0.53
CA TYR A 278 7.69 2.03 1.60
C TYR A 278 9.02 1.40 2.01
N TYR A 279 10.09 2.17 1.85
CA TYR A 279 11.45 1.71 2.15
C TYR A 279 11.65 1.65 3.67
N TRP A 280 11.96 0.46 4.19
CA TRP A 280 12.34 0.25 5.58
C TRP A 280 13.87 0.37 5.72
N THR A 281 14.41 1.48 6.22
CA THR A 281 13.76 2.70 6.75
C THR A 281 14.40 3.96 6.15
N LEU A 282 13.87 5.15 6.46
CA LEU A 282 14.42 6.42 6.01
C LEU A 282 15.87 6.61 6.47
N LYS A 283 16.11 6.39 7.77
CA LYS A 283 17.40 6.50 8.45
C LYS A 283 17.35 5.76 9.80
N LYS A 284 18.53 5.41 10.33
CA LYS A 284 18.71 4.87 11.68
C LYS A 284 19.99 5.45 12.31
N GLU A 285 20.18 5.23 13.60
CA GLU A 285 21.42 5.60 14.28
C GLU A 285 22.63 4.75 13.83
N GLY A 286 23.83 5.28 14.05
CA GLY A 286 25.09 4.64 13.68
C GLY A 286 25.63 5.07 12.31
N GLY A 287 26.58 4.28 11.78
CA GLY A 287 27.27 4.59 10.53
C GLY A 287 26.43 4.39 9.27
N PRO A 288 26.93 4.83 8.10
CA PRO A 288 26.24 4.69 6.82
C PRO A 288 25.86 3.23 6.53
N ASP A 289 24.57 2.99 6.28
CA ASP A 289 24.02 1.68 5.95
C ASP A 289 23.14 1.74 4.69
N PRO A 290 23.69 1.49 3.49
CA PRO A 290 22.91 1.51 2.25
C PRO A 290 21.96 0.31 2.11
N GLY A 291 21.99 -0.64 3.06
CA GLY A 291 21.05 -1.77 3.09
C GLY A 291 19.74 -1.39 3.76
N TRP A 292 19.79 -0.65 4.87
CA TRP A 292 18.63 -0.33 5.70
C TRP A 292 18.26 1.15 5.78
N CYS A 293 19.10 2.06 5.28
CA CYS A 293 18.81 3.50 5.29
C CYS A 293 18.63 4.02 3.87
N PHE A 294 17.43 4.50 3.53
CA PHE A 294 17.14 5.09 2.23
C PHE A 294 18.07 6.25 1.90
N TYR A 295 18.33 7.18 2.82
CA TYR A 295 19.25 8.29 2.55
C TYR A 295 20.67 7.82 2.23
N THR A 296 21.18 6.83 2.96
CA THR A 296 22.49 6.26 2.63
C THR A 296 22.46 5.50 1.31
N ALA A 297 21.37 4.79 0.99
CA ALA A 297 21.22 4.09 -0.29
C ALA A 297 21.30 5.07 -1.47
N VAL A 298 20.70 6.25 -1.34
CA VAL A 298 20.79 7.34 -2.33
C VAL A 298 22.21 7.92 -2.38
N GLU A 299 22.79 8.30 -1.23
CA GLU A 299 24.14 8.88 -1.14
C GLU A 299 25.23 7.96 -1.70
N LYS A 300 25.07 6.64 -1.55
CA LYS A 300 26.01 5.63 -2.06
C LYS A 300 25.68 5.18 -3.48
N GLY A 301 24.55 5.57 -4.05
CA GLY A 301 24.15 5.20 -5.42
C GLY A 301 23.60 3.78 -5.58
N SER A 302 23.13 3.13 -4.51
CA SER A 302 22.35 1.89 -4.64
C SER A 302 20.87 2.15 -4.95
N MET A 303 20.39 3.35 -4.67
CA MET A 303 19.09 3.87 -5.11
C MET A 303 19.28 5.15 -5.93
N PRO A 304 18.38 5.47 -6.87
CA PRO A 304 18.43 6.71 -7.64
C PRO A 304 18.27 7.94 -6.73
N PRO A 305 18.75 9.12 -7.16
CA PRO A 305 18.55 10.37 -6.42
C PRO A 305 17.08 10.76 -6.26
N SER A 306 16.19 10.24 -7.10
CA SER A 306 14.75 10.39 -6.98
C SER A 306 14.02 9.12 -7.34
N LEU A 307 12.99 8.82 -6.57
CA LEU A 307 12.03 7.75 -6.83
C LEU A 307 10.89 8.19 -7.74
N ASN A 308 10.70 9.49 -7.96
CA ASN A 308 9.67 9.96 -8.89
C ASN A 308 10.16 9.71 -10.34
N PRO A 309 9.55 8.78 -11.08
CA PRO A 309 9.96 8.44 -12.45
C PRO A 309 9.68 9.58 -13.45
N LEU A 310 8.84 10.54 -13.08
CA LEU A 310 8.53 11.76 -13.84
C LEU A 310 9.44 12.93 -13.47
N GLN A 311 10.34 12.80 -12.49
CA GLN A 311 11.20 13.91 -12.09
C GLN A 311 12.04 14.41 -13.28
N GLY A 312 11.98 15.71 -13.54
CA GLY A 312 12.68 16.33 -14.67
C GLY A 312 12.00 16.12 -16.02
N ARG A 313 10.88 15.38 -16.10
CA ARG A 313 10.04 15.29 -17.29
C ARG A 313 9.03 16.44 -17.30
N GLN A 314 8.71 16.93 -18.49
CA GLN A 314 7.61 17.86 -18.72
C GLN A 314 6.69 17.22 -19.76
N PRO A 315 5.65 16.50 -19.30
CA PRO A 315 4.74 15.81 -20.20
C PRO A 315 4.09 16.79 -21.18
N ASN A 316 4.19 16.52 -22.49
CA ASN A 316 3.50 17.34 -23.48
C ASN A 316 2.02 16.94 -23.51
N MET A 317 1.18 17.74 -22.85
CA MET A 317 -0.25 17.44 -22.72
C MET A 317 -0.98 17.30 -24.05
N GLN A 318 -0.59 18.06 -25.08
CA GLN A 318 -1.21 17.92 -26.41
C GLN A 318 -0.85 16.59 -27.07
N GLN A 319 0.42 16.19 -26.95
CA GLN A 319 0.88 14.89 -27.44
C GLN A 319 0.20 13.74 -26.70
N ILE A 320 0.12 13.80 -25.38
CA ILE A 320 -0.56 12.79 -24.55
C ILE A 320 -2.03 12.69 -24.94
N GLN A 321 -2.73 13.80 -25.06
CA GLN A 321 -4.12 13.82 -25.52
C GLN A 321 -4.26 13.17 -26.90
N GLY A 322 -3.37 13.49 -27.85
CA GLY A 322 -3.36 12.88 -29.18
C GLY A 322 -3.18 11.36 -29.15
N ILE A 323 -2.23 10.87 -28.34
CA ILE A 323 -2.02 9.42 -28.12
C ILE A 323 -3.29 8.79 -27.54
N LEU A 324 -3.90 9.41 -26.53
CA LEU A 324 -5.07 8.84 -25.85
C LEU A 324 -6.32 8.80 -26.73
N GLN A 325 -6.50 9.76 -27.63
CA GLN A 325 -7.60 9.69 -28.61
C GLN A 325 -7.40 8.53 -29.60
N GLN A 326 -6.16 8.28 -30.03
CA GLN A 326 -5.86 7.14 -30.89
C GLN A 326 -6.03 5.80 -30.14
N GLU A 327 -5.60 5.73 -28.89
CA GLU A 327 -5.81 4.56 -28.03
C GLU A 327 -7.30 4.28 -27.82
N LEU A 328 -8.12 5.31 -27.53
CA LEU A 328 -9.58 5.16 -27.40
C LEU A 328 -10.17 4.51 -28.66
N LYS A 329 -9.88 5.05 -29.83
CA LYS A 329 -10.38 4.53 -31.11
C LYS A 329 -9.99 3.06 -31.30
N ASN A 330 -8.69 2.75 -31.14
CA ASN A 330 -8.17 1.40 -31.35
C ASN A 330 -8.79 0.37 -30.38
N ASN A 331 -8.88 0.74 -29.10
CA ASN A 331 -9.41 -0.12 -28.06
C ASN A 331 -10.92 -0.33 -28.20
N TYR A 332 -11.67 0.73 -28.54
CA TYR A 332 -13.11 0.64 -28.79
C TYR A 332 -13.41 -0.27 -29.99
N GLU A 333 -12.77 -0.05 -31.14
CA GLU A 333 -12.95 -0.89 -32.33
C GLU A 333 -12.57 -2.36 -32.06
N GLY A 334 -11.51 -2.59 -31.28
CA GLY A 334 -11.08 -3.92 -30.85
C GLY A 334 -12.09 -4.61 -29.93
N HIS A 335 -12.62 -3.87 -28.95
CA HIS A 335 -13.63 -4.35 -28.00
C HIS A 335 -14.92 -4.76 -28.73
N CYS A 336 -15.47 -3.88 -29.57
CA CYS A 336 -16.68 -4.17 -30.35
C CYS A 336 -16.47 -5.42 -31.23
N ARG A 337 -15.38 -5.45 -32.01
CA ARG A 337 -15.07 -6.59 -32.90
C ARG A 337 -14.98 -7.91 -32.14
N TYR A 338 -14.34 -7.92 -30.98
CA TYR A 338 -14.19 -9.13 -30.18
C TYR A 338 -15.53 -9.64 -29.68
N TRP A 339 -16.34 -8.77 -29.07
CA TRP A 339 -17.59 -9.15 -28.41
C TRP A 339 -18.73 -9.43 -29.38
N ASP A 340 -18.86 -8.64 -30.45
CA ASP A 340 -19.80 -8.93 -31.55
C ASP A 340 -19.50 -10.29 -32.20
N GLY A 341 -18.22 -10.69 -32.24
CA GLY A 341 -17.79 -11.99 -32.72
C GLY A 341 -18.12 -13.17 -31.80
N GLN A 342 -18.46 -12.96 -30.52
CA GLN A 342 -18.79 -14.04 -29.57
C GLN A 342 -20.24 -14.56 -29.67
N GLY A 343 -21.08 -13.97 -30.52
CA GLY A 343 -22.45 -14.46 -30.77
C GLY A 343 -23.46 -14.20 -29.63
N GLY A 344 -23.21 -13.18 -28.79
CA GLY A 344 -23.89 -12.96 -27.50
C GLY A 344 -25.08 -11.98 -27.43
N GLY A 345 -25.51 -11.35 -28.52
CA GLY A 345 -26.64 -10.40 -28.54
C GLY A 345 -26.24 -8.93 -28.68
N LYS A 346 -27.17 -8.00 -28.40
CA LYS A 346 -26.92 -6.54 -28.49
C LYS A 346 -26.19 -6.05 -27.24
N TYR A 347 -24.89 -5.79 -27.35
CA TYR A 347 -24.09 -5.15 -26.31
C TYR A 347 -24.37 -3.65 -26.19
N GLU A 348 -23.91 -3.04 -25.11
CA GLU A 348 -23.99 -1.61 -24.82
C GLU A 348 -22.60 -0.97 -24.93
N HIS A 349 -21.90 -1.20 -26.04
CA HIS A 349 -20.50 -0.77 -26.25
C HIS A 349 -20.25 0.72 -25.98
N TRP A 350 -21.27 1.58 -26.10
CA TRP A 350 -21.20 2.99 -25.70
C TRP A 350 -20.77 3.17 -24.23
N ARG A 351 -21.05 2.21 -23.34
CA ARG A 351 -20.57 2.18 -21.95
C ARG A 351 -19.05 2.02 -21.88
N TYR A 352 -18.47 1.17 -22.73
CA TYR A 352 -17.02 1.01 -22.84
C TYR A 352 -16.36 2.33 -23.25
N GLU A 353 -16.88 2.95 -24.31
CA GLU A 353 -16.39 4.25 -24.79
C GLU A 353 -16.47 5.31 -23.68
N GLN A 354 -17.61 5.41 -22.98
CA GLN A 354 -17.80 6.35 -21.87
C GLN A 354 -16.82 6.09 -20.71
N GLY A 355 -16.66 4.83 -20.30
CA GLY A 355 -15.70 4.45 -19.25
C GLY A 355 -14.28 4.87 -19.61
N PHE A 356 -13.87 4.61 -20.85
CA PHE A 356 -12.54 4.98 -21.35
C PHE A 356 -12.34 6.50 -21.38
N GLN A 357 -13.33 7.26 -21.87
CA GLN A 357 -13.29 8.73 -21.89
C GLN A 357 -13.18 9.32 -20.48
N ILE A 358 -13.93 8.80 -19.51
CA ILE A 358 -13.84 9.25 -18.11
C ILE A 358 -12.47 8.92 -17.53
N ALA A 359 -11.90 7.75 -17.81
CA ALA A 359 -10.55 7.42 -17.37
C ALA A 359 -9.48 8.34 -17.97
N ILE A 360 -9.61 8.74 -19.23
CA ILE A 360 -8.74 9.78 -19.84
C ILE A 360 -8.88 11.09 -19.07
N ALA A 361 -10.11 11.54 -18.81
CA ALA A 361 -10.36 12.80 -18.11
C ALA A 361 -9.74 12.78 -16.70
N ASP A 362 -9.98 11.72 -15.93
CA ASP A 362 -9.38 11.51 -14.61
C ASP A 362 -7.84 11.54 -14.71
N ALA A 363 -7.26 10.79 -15.64
CA ALA A 363 -5.80 10.69 -15.75
C ALA A 363 -5.15 12.03 -16.11
N LEU A 364 -5.77 12.82 -16.99
CA LEU A 364 -5.27 14.15 -17.33
C LEU A 364 -5.28 15.10 -16.14
N GLU A 365 -6.27 15.01 -15.23
CA GLU A 365 -6.27 15.80 -13.98
C GLU A 365 -5.15 15.37 -13.03
N PHE A 366 -4.92 14.06 -12.87
CA PHE A 366 -3.80 13.55 -12.07
C PHE A 366 -2.45 14.00 -12.65
N ILE A 367 -2.26 13.90 -13.98
CA ILE A 367 -1.02 14.31 -14.64
C ILE A 367 -0.78 15.82 -14.46
N LYS A 368 -1.83 16.66 -14.56
CA LYS A 368 -1.72 18.11 -14.27
C LYS A 368 -1.29 18.37 -12.83
N ALA A 369 -1.71 17.53 -11.89
CA ALA A 369 -1.28 17.57 -10.49
C ALA A 369 0.09 16.90 -10.25
N GLY A 370 0.80 16.46 -11.29
CA GLY A 370 2.10 15.80 -11.18
C GLY A 370 2.02 14.39 -10.59
N SER A 371 0.89 13.71 -10.75
CA SER A 371 0.59 12.39 -10.18
C SER A 371 0.00 11.44 -11.23
N GLU A 372 -0.18 10.18 -10.85
CA GLU A 372 -0.88 9.16 -11.63
C GLU A 372 -2.09 8.65 -10.84
N ILE A 373 -3.03 8.01 -11.55
CA ILE A 373 -4.13 7.32 -10.89
C ILE A 373 -3.58 6.14 -10.09
N GLY A 374 -3.69 6.21 -8.76
CA GLY A 374 -3.54 5.07 -7.85
C GLY A 374 -4.86 4.35 -7.61
N PHE A 375 -4.83 3.13 -7.07
CA PHE A 375 -6.01 2.31 -6.75
C PHE A 375 -7.07 2.31 -7.87
N THR A 376 -6.62 2.11 -9.11
CA THR A 376 -7.43 2.27 -10.32
C THR A 376 -8.74 1.50 -10.30
N HIS A 377 -8.77 0.30 -9.68
CA HIS A 377 -10.00 -0.46 -9.53
C HIS A 377 -11.03 0.25 -8.64
N ASN A 378 -10.62 0.77 -7.48
CA ASN A 378 -11.53 1.47 -6.57
C ASN A 378 -12.10 2.72 -7.24
N LEU A 379 -11.28 3.49 -7.95
CA LEU A 379 -11.76 4.65 -8.71
C LEU A 379 -12.70 4.23 -9.84
N ALA A 380 -12.39 3.15 -10.57
CA ALA A 380 -13.28 2.59 -11.59
C ALA A 380 -14.64 2.22 -10.99
N MET A 381 -14.68 1.62 -9.80
CA MET A 381 -15.93 1.26 -9.11
C MET A 381 -16.73 2.48 -8.65
N LEU A 382 -16.07 3.54 -8.21
CA LEU A 382 -16.73 4.82 -7.92
C LEU A 382 -17.37 5.42 -9.18
N ARG A 383 -16.62 5.44 -10.29
CA ARG A 383 -17.11 5.94 -11.58
C ARG A 383 -18.23 5.08 -12.15
N LEU A 384 -18.14 3.76 -11.99
CA LEU A 384 -19.18 2.82 -12.39
C LEU A 384 -20.48 3.07 -11.62
N ALA A 385 -20.41 3.29 -10.30
CA ALA A 385 -21.59 3.60 -9.49
C ALA A 385 -22.27 4.91 -9.92
N ALA A 386 -21.50 5.95 -10.26
CA ALA A 386 -22.04 7.19 -10.82
C ALA A 386 -22.70 6.94 -12.19
N HIS A 387 -22.05 6.17 -13.06
CA HIS A 387 -22.59 5.83 -14.37
C HIS A 387 -23.89 5.00 -14.30
N GLU A 388 -24.01 4.06 -13.34
CA GLU A 388 -25.26 3.33 -13.10
C GLU A 388 -26.41 4.28 -12.71
N GLN A 389 -26.12 5.31 -11.91
CA GLN A 389 -27.11 6.30 -11.51
C GLN A 389 -27.55 7.21 -12.66
N GLU A 390 -26.61 7.63 -13.51
CA GLU A 390 -26.87 8.55 -14.63
C GLU A 390 -27.50 7.87 -15.85
N SER A 391 -27.00 6.68 -16.21
CA SER A 391 -27.31 6.01 -17.48
C SER A 391 -28.12 4.72 -17.29
N GLY A 392 -28.55 4.43 -16.06
CA GLY A 392 -29.36 3.27 -15.72
C GLY A 392 -28.58 1.96 -15.64
N LYS A 393 -29.19 1.01 -14.92
CA LYS A 393 -28.65 -0.33 -14.67
C LYS A 393 -28.94 -1.28 -15.84
N SER A 394 -27.95 -2.09 -16.20
CA SER A 394 -28.10 -3.19 -17.16
C SER A 394 -27.13 -4.35 -16.84
N GLY A 395 -27.27 -5.48 -17.55
CA GLY A 395 -26.30 -6.58 -17.51
C GLY A 395 -24.95 -6.27 -18.16
N PHE A 396 -24.78 -5.08 -18.75
CA PHE A 396 -23.59 -4.67 -19.51
C PHE A 396 -22.77 -3.59 -18.79
N LEU A 397 -23.03 -3.33 -17.50
CA LEU A 397 -22.22 -2.41 -16.68
C LEU A 397 -20.72 -2.75 -16.67
N TRP A 398 -20.37 -4.02 -16.85
CA TRP A 398 -18.98 -4.47 -16.97
C TRP A 398 -18.24 -3.83 -18.16
N GLU A 399 -18.95 -3.43 -19.23
CA GLU A 399 -18.34 -2.76 -20.38
C GLU A 399 -17.75 -1.41 -19.98
N PHE A 400 -18.42 -0.67 -19.10
CA PHE A 400 -17.92 0.59 -18.54
C PHE A 400 -16.64 0.35 -17.73
N GLU A 401 -16.66 -0.62 -16.81
CA GLU A 401 -15.48 -0.94 -16.00
C GLU A 401 -14.29 -1.33 -16.88
N HIS A 402 -14.55 -2.14 -17.91
CA HIS A 402 -13.53 -2.57 -18.87
C HIS A 402 -12.94 -1.38 -19.62
N GLY A 403 -13.79 -0.48 -20.13
CA GLY A 403 -13.38 0.76 -20.79
C GLY A 403 -12.55 1.66 -19.88
N TYR A 404 -12.98 1.85 -18.63
CA TYR A 404 -12.27 2.66 -17.65
C TYR A 404 -10.86 2.10 -17.37
N LYS A 405 -10.75 0.80 -17.09
CA LYS A 405 -9.45 0.15 -16.84
C LYS A 405 -8.52 0.25 -18.06
N ALA A 406 -9.05 0.08 -19.27
CA ALA A 406 -8.29 0.23 -20.51
C ALA A 406 -7.79 1.67 -20.71
N GLY A 407 -8.65 2.67 -20.46
CA GLY A 407 -8.29 4.08 -20.56
C GLY A 407 -7.23 4.51 -19.54
N ALA A 408 -7.34 4.06 -18.28
CA ALA A 408 -6.34 4.33 -17.26
C ALA A 408 -4.98 3.71 -17.62
N ALA A 409 -4.96 2.46 -18.11
CA ALA A 409 -3.73 1.81 -18.55
C ALA A 409 -3.11 2.50 -19.79
N ALA A 410 -3.94 3.01 -20.71
CA ALA A 410 -3.47 3.79 -21.85
C ALA A 410 -2.84 5.12 -21.41
N ALA A 411 -3.43 5.79 -20.41
CA ALA A 411 -2.88 7.03 -19.86
C ALA A 411 -1.51 6.83 -19.22
N THR A 412 -1.32 5.77 -18.43
CA THR A 412 0.01 5.42 -17.90
C THR A 412 1.01 5.18 -19.03
N ARG A 413 0.66 4.40 -20.07
CA ARG A 413 1.57 4.20 -21.22
C ARG A 413 1.92 5.51 -21.93
N ALA A 414 0.94 6.38 -22.15
CA ALA A 414 1.13 7.67 -22.84
C ALA A 414 2.03 8.63 -22.03
N LEU A 415 1.99 8.57 -20.70
CA LEU A 415 2.83 9.37 -19.83
C LEU A 415 4.32 8.97 -19.89
N TYR A 416 4.59 7.70 -20.19
CA TYR A 416 5.94 7.13 -20.24
C TYR A 416 6.49 6.89 -21.65
N ALA A 417 5.68 7.09 -22.69
CA ALA A 417 6.08 7.08 -24.10
C ALA A 417 6.96 8.30 -24.43
#